data_AF-A0A6A7C8Y2-F1
#
_entry.id   AF-A0A6A7C8Y2-F1
#
_cell.length_a   1.000
_cell.length_b   1.000
_cell.length_c   1.000
_cell.angle_alpha   90.00
_cell.angle_beta   90.00
_cell.angle_gamma   90.00
#
_symmetry.space_group_name_H-M   'P 1'
#
loop_
_entity.id
_entity.type
_entity.pdbx_description
1 polymer ?
#
loop_
_entity_poly.entity_id
_entity_poly.type
_entity_poly.pdbx_seq_one_letter_code
_entity_poly.pdbx_strand_id
1 'polypeptide(L)'
;MPRWKPLLLFTLSLLIISTLLPRSMPPPIRFTPTELSIFKSHTVNNTLTLIPINTGMLPFASNLLCSLHKHAPGFPTSKIIFWALDAHAATHLSSHNHTVYFTKNLFSVPHDSNQRGNTRAYTKMMRERPKFFAALLSTGIDLLMMDADLVLFGDPMGVIPQDGRVDAVYSTDGREFWFDGDAFRDPWRRGGNIPPVGNGFFWMRGSAKMSGLWREMTRVFEAPWWRVGIWRARVFQDDQRGMDVLLNDGRAQLVMPYPGGVGEDQVPVTNGGVRVRLLDQVDVVNGHLLMDRRERYEALLDGGSGRRLAAHFNWDTAQVGKEEGARELGMWYLDDNGKCV
;
A
#
# COMPACT_ATOMS: atom_id res chain seq x y z
N MET A 1 44.28 20.60 58.29
CA MET A 1 45.28 20.20 57.27
C MET A 1 45.55 18.70 57.45
N PRO A 2 45.79 17.86 56.42
CA PRO A 2 45.70 18.00 54.95
C PRO A 2 44.54 17.14 54.35
N ARG A 3 43.92 17.49 53.20
CA ARG A 3 44.20 17.05 51.80
C ARG A 3 44.29 15.51 51.70
N TRP A 4 43.57 14.79 50.84
CA TRP A 4 43.71 14.73 49.37
C TRP A 4 42.40 14.27 48.66
N LYS A 5 42.03 14.97 47.58
CA LYS A 5 41.41 14.42 46.34
C LYS A 5 42.55 14.35 45.29
N PRO A 6 42.35 13.84 44.06
CA PRO A 6 41.58 12.70 43.53
C PRO A 6 42.49 11.78 42.67
N LEU A 7 42.08 10.58 42.27
CA LEU A 7 42.78 9.91 41.15
C LEU A 7 41.85 9.04 40.28
N LEU A 8 41.78 9.46 39.02
CA LEU A 8 41.60 8.69 37.78
C LEU A 8 40.47 7.65 37.67
N LEU A 9 39.42 8.05 36.95
CA LEU A 9 38.72 7.19 35.99
C LEU A 9 38.17 8.07 34.86
N PHE A 10 39.06 8.52 33.99
CA PHE A 10 38.75 9.39 32.85
C PHE A 10 39.56 8.99 31.62
N THR A 11 39.40 7.76 31.13
CA THR A 11 39.93 7.35 29.81
C THR A 11 39.20 6.13 29.26
N LEU A 12 37.86 6.16 29.16
CA LEU A 12 37.14 5.17 28.32
C LEU A 12 35.88 5.76 27.64
N SER A 13 35.88 7.07 27.34
CA SER A 13 34.67 7.76 26.84
C SER A 13 34.81 8.39 25.45
N LEU A 14 35.90 8.14 24.73
CA LEU A 14 36.14 8.79 23.42
C LEU A 14 36.26 7.85 22.22
N LEU A 15 36.25 6.52 22.43
CA LEU A 15 36.29 5.56 21.30
C LEU A 15 34.92 4.98 20.89
N ILE A 16 33.84 5.25 21.63
CA ILE A 16 32.48 4.75 21.32
C ILE A 16 31.60 5.81 20.63
N ILE A 17 31.97 7.08 20.65
CA ILE A 17 31.13 8.15 20.07
C ILE A 17 31.27 8.25 18.53
N SER A 18 32.39 7.77 17.96
CA SER A 18 32.63 7.83 16.50
C SER A 18 31.77 6.84 15.69
N THR A 19 31.27 5.76 16.29
CA THR A 19 30.38 4.78 15.62
C THR A 19 28.88 5.09 15.79
N LEU A 20 28.54 6.19 16.49
CA LEU A 20 27.16 6.62 16.77
C LEU A 20 26.71 7.82 15.94
N LEU A 21 27.51 8.26 14.96
CA LEU A 21 27.01 9.21 13.97
C LEU A 21 25.90 8.51 13.17
N PRO A 22 24.68 9.08 13.12
CA PRO A 22 23.61 8.51 12.33
C PRO A 22 24.13 8.37 10.90
N ARG A 23 24.06 7.15 10.34
CA ARG A 23 24.24 6.95 8.90
C ARG A 23 23.42 8.03 8.21
N SER A 24 24.09 8.86 7.40
CA SER A 24 23.40 9.87 6.60
C SER A 24 22.26 9.16 5.89
N MET A 25 21.02 9.63 6.06
CA MET A 25 19.89 9.03 5.38
C MET A 25 20.22 8.96 3.88
N PRO A 26 19.94 7.84 3.19
CA PRO A 26 20.13 7.77 1.75
C PRO A 26 19.44 8.98 1.11
N PRO A 27 20.07 9.58 0.08
CA PRO A 27 19.49 10.75 -0.55
C PRO A 27 18.08 10.41 -1.06
N PRO A 28 17.13 11.35 -0.96
CA PRO A 28 15.77 11.12 -1.45
C PRO A 28 15.81 10.75 -2.93
N ILE A 29 14.93 9.84 -3.35
CA ILE A 29 14.75 9.51 -4.76
C ILE A 29 14.40 10.78 -5.51
N ARG A 30 15.14 11.04 -6.59
CA ARG A 30 14.88 12.14 -7.52
C ARG A 30 14.63 11.55 -8.89
N PHE A 31 13.45 11.79 -9.41
CA PHE A 31 13.14 11.44 -10.79
C PHE A 31 13.85 12.40 -11.74
N THR A 32 14.44 11.84 -12.78
CA THR A 32 14.97 12.57 -13.92
C THR A 32 13.84 13.27 -14.69
N PRO A 33 14.15 14.31 -15.49
CA PRO A 33 13.16 14.95 -16.35
C PRO A 33 12.44 13.96 -17.28
N THR A 34 13.16 12.94 -17.78
CA THR A 34 12.59 11.89 -18.64
C THR A 34 11.58 11.03 -17.89
N GLU A 35 11.92 10.54 -16.69
CA GLU A 35 10.98 9.76 -15.86
C GLU A 35 9.73 10.58 -15.52
N LEU A 36 9.88 11.85 -15.16
CA LEU A 36 8.74 12.74 -14.90
C LEU A 36 7.88 12.98 -16.14
N SER A 37 8.48 13.08 -17.32
CA SER A 37 7.74 13.21 -18.59
C SER A 37 6.91 11.96 -18.88
N ILE A 38 7.47 10.77 -18.61
CA ILE A 38 6.75 9.50 -18.73
C ILE A 38 5.57 9.51 -17.75
N PHE A 39 5.79 9.82 -16.47
CA PHE A 39 4.71 9.85 -15.47
C PHE A 39 3.60 10.82 -15.88
N LYS A 40 3.92 12.06 -16.26
CA LYS A 40 2.93 13.07 -16.68
C LYS A 40 2.12 12.62 -17.89
N SER A 41 2.77 12.06 -18.91
CA SER A 41 2.08 11.59 -20.13
C SER A 41 1.14 10.39 -19.88
N HIS A 42 1.31 9.69 -18.76
CA HIS A 42 0.48 8.55 -18.35
C HIS A 42 -0.58 8.93 -17.30
N THR A 43 -0.66 10.19 -16.89
CA THR A 43 -1.74 10.62 -15.99
C THR A 43 -3.09 10.72 -16.70
N VAL A 44 -4.16 10.42 -15.97
CA VAL A 44 -5.55 10.75 -16.31
C VAL A 44 -6.07 11.65 -15.20
N ASN A 45 -6.49 12.87 -15.54
CA ASN A 45 -6.90 13.89 -14.55
C ASN A 45 -5.86 14.08 -13.42
N ASN A 46 -4.58 14.24 -13.78
CA ASN A 46 -3.42 14.35 -12.87
C ASN A 46 -3.13 13.10 -12.01
N THR A 47 -3.93 12.03 -12.13
CA THR A 47 -3.70 10.78 -11.41
C THR A 47 -2.91 9.79 -12.26
N LEU A 48 -1.78 9.33 -11.73
CA LEU A 48 -1.00 8.23 -12.27
C LEU A 48 -1.49 6.92 -11.69
N THR A 49 -1.86 5.97 -12.55
CA THR A 49 -2.13 4.59 -12.13
C THR A 49 -0.84 3.78 -12.14
N LEU A 50 -0.47 3.21 -10.99
CA LEU A 50 0.80 2.51 -10.80
C LEU A 50 0.56 1.10 -10.25
N ILE A 51 1.17 0.10 -10.89
CA ILE A 51 1.12 -1.30 -10.45
C ILE A 51 2.55 -1.78 -10.13
N PRO A 52 2.94 -1.92 -8.84
CA PRO A 52 4.21 -2.52 -8.47
C PRO A 52 4.18 -4.03 -8.72
N ILE A 53 5.17 -4.55 -9.44
CA ILE A 53 5.15 -5.93 -9.94
C ILE A 53 6.53 -6.56 -9.98
N ASN A 54 6.64 -7.80 -9.49
CA ASN A 54 7.80 -8.66 -9.72
C ASN A 54 7.43 -9.84 -10.64
N THR A 55 8.40 -10.67 -10.99
CA THR A 55 8.22 -11.79 -11.91
C THR A 55 7.15 -12.78 -11.45
N GLY A 56 7.07 -13.07 -10.15
CA GLY A 56 6.07 -13.99 -9.60
C GLY A 56 4.63 -13.45 -9.65
N MET A 57 4.47 -12.14 -9.86
CA MET A 57 3.16 -11.48 -9.95
C MET A 57 2.69 -11.24 -11.40
N LEU A 58 3.46 -11.66 -12.40
CA LEU A 58 3.09 -11.50 -13.83
C LEU A 58 1.74 -12.15 -14.19
N PRO A 59 1.42 -13.39 -13.77
CA PRO A 59 0.11 -13.97 -14.05
C PRO A 59 -1.04 -13.15 -13.45
N PHE A 60 -0.85 -12.59 -12.25
CA PHE A 60 -1.85 -11.76 -11.59
C PHE A 60 -2.06 -10.43 -12.31
N ALA A 61 -0.99 -9.76 -12.77
CA ALA A 61 -1.15 -8.56 -13.59
C ALA A 61 -1.87 -8.83 -14.92
N SER A 62 -1.59 -9.97 -15.57
CA SER A 62 -2.34 -10.37 -16.75
C SER A 62 -3.82 -10.59 -16.43
N ASN A 63 -4.13 -11.25 -15.30
CA ASN A 63 -5.50 -11.43 -14.82
C ASN A 63 -6.20 -10.10 -14.53
N LEU A 64 -5.50 -9.17 -13.86
CA LEU A 64 -5.96 -7.81 -13.59
C LEU A 64 -6.30 -7.09 -14.90
N LEU A 65 -5.43 -7.13 -15.89
CA LEU A 65 -5.67 -6.52 -17.21
C LEU A 65 -6.87 -7.14 -17.93
N CYS A 66 -7.05 -8.46 -17.87
CA CYS A 66 -8.24 -9.11 -18.43
C CYS A 66 -9.52 -8.67 -17.71
N SER A 67 -9.49 -8.56 -16.38
CA SER A 67 -10.64 -8.08 -15.60
C SER A 67 -11.00 -6.63 -15.93
N LEU A 68 -9.98 -5.75 -16.10
CA LEU A 68 -10.15 -4.37 -16.57
C LEU A 68 -10.77 -4.32 -17.96
N HIS A 69 -10.27 -5.11 -18.91
CA HIS A 69 -10.80 -5.12 -20.26
C HIS A 69 -12.28 -5.55 -20.29
N LYS A 70 -12.64 -6.55 -19.48
CA LYS A 70 -13.99 -7.10 -19.40
C LYS A 70 -14.97 -6.14 -18.73
N HIS A 71 -14.58 -5.56 -17.60
CA HIS A 71 -15.50 -4.84 -16.70
C HIS A 71 -15.33 -3.31 -16.72
N ALA A 72 -14.26 -2.81 -17.30
CA ALA A 72 -13.98 -1.38 -17.45
C ALA A 72 -13.42 -1.04 -18.84
N PRO A 73 -14.16 -1.36 -19.94
CA PRO A 73 -13.64 -1.21 -21.31
C PRO A 73 -13.27 0.23 -21.70
N GLY A 74 -13.77 1.24 -20.97
CA GLY A 74 -13.40 2.65 -21.17
C GLY A 74 -12.11 3.07 -20.45
N PHE A 75 -11.57 2.26 -19.55
CA PHE A 75 -10.34 2.60 -18.82
C PHE A 75 -9.12 2.46 -19.73
N PRO A 76 -8.28 3.50 -19.88
CA PRO A 76 -7.15 3.46 -20.80
C PRO A 76 -5.99 2.66 -20.20
N THR A 77 -5.98 1.34 -20.38
CA THR A 77 -4.92 0.45 -19.84
C THR A 77 -3.51 0.83 -20.31
N SER A 78 -3.37 1.49 -21.46
CA SER A 78 -2.10 2.06 -21.94
C SER A 78 -1.55 3.20 -21.08
N LYS A 79 -2.35 3.76 -20.16
CA LYS A 79 -1.94 4.76 -19.18
C LYS A 79 -1.42 4.16 -17.87
N ILE A 80 -1.50 2.85 -17.69
CA ILE A 80 -0.90 2.17 -16.53
C ILE A 80 0.62 2.22 -16.66
N ILE A 81 1.29 2.58 -15.58
CA ILE A 81 2.73 2.32 -15.42
C ILE A 81 2.92 1.11 -14.52
N PHE A 82 3.58 0.09 -15.04
CA PHE A 82 4.04 -1.02 -14.23
C PHE A 82 5.40 -0.65 -13.61
N TRP A 83 5.43 -0.52 -12.28
CA TRP A 83 6.68 -0.39 -11.56
C TRP A 83 7.28 -1.79 -11.36
N ALA A 84 8.17 -2.17 -12.29
CA ALA A 84 8.87 -3.43 -12.20
C ALA A 84 9.85 -3.41 -11.03
N LEU A 85 9.75 -4.44 -10.19
CA LEU A 85 10.55 -4.67 -8.99
C LEU A 85 11.67 -5.68 -9.25
N ASP A 86 11.84 -6.15 -10.48
CA ASP A 86 13.01 -6.91 -10.93
C ASP A 86 13.17 -6.81 -12.45
N ALA A 87 14.37 -7.13 -12.94
CA ALA A 87 14.73 -6.95 -14.34
C ALA A 87 13.96 -7.89 -15.29
N HIS A 88 13.55 -9.07 -14.82
CA HIS A 88 12.82 -10.03 -15.64
C HIS A 88 11.37 -9.59 -15.83
N ALA A 89 10.71 -9.10 -14.77
CA ALA A 89 9.40 -8.45 -14.88
C ALA A 89 9.46 -7.24 -15.83
N ALA A 90 10.50 -6.40 -15.72
CA ALA A 90 10.68 -5.24 -16.60
C ALA A 90 10.80 -5.66 -18.08
N THR A 91 11.60 -6.69 -18.37
CA THR A 91 11.80 -7.21 -19.72
C THR A 91 10.52 -7.81 -20.28
N HIS A 92 9.84 -8.65 -19.48
CA HIS A 92 8.59 -9.30 -19.88
C HIS A 92 7.48 -8.28 -20.18
N LEU A 93 7.29 -7.28 -19.33
CA LEU A 93 6.25 -6.26 -19.54
C LEU A 93 6.57 -5.38 -20.75
N SER A 94 7.85 -5.03 -20.95
CA SER A 94 8.28 -4.25 -22.12
C SER A 94 8.09 -5.03 -23.43
N SER A 95 8.33 -6.35 -23.45
CA SER A 95 8.11 -7.17 -24.65
C SER A 95 6.64 -7.32 -25.04
N HIS A 96 5.73 -7.00 -24.11
CA HIS A 96 4.28 -6.98 -24.33
C HIS A 96 3.72 -5.55 -24.51
N ASN A 97 4.58 -4.58 -24.87
CA ASN A 97 4.21 -3.18 -25.12
C ASN A 97 3.55 -2.47 -23.93
N HIS A 98 3.89 -2.85 -22.70
CA HIS A 98 3.48 -2.10 -21.51
C HIS A 98 4.49 -1.01 -21.16
N THR A 99 4.01 0.11 -20.59
CA THR A 99 4.90 1.13 -20.03
C THR A 99 5.46 0.66 -18.69
N VAL A 100 6.78 0.57 -18.62
CA VAL A 100 7.50 0.05 -17.45
C VAL A 100 8.36 1.15 -16.82
N TYR A 101 8.27 1.27 -15.50
CA TYR A 101 9.26 1.96 -14.68
C TYR A 101 10.14 0.94 -13.97
N PHE A 102 11.44 0.95 -14.24
CA PHE A 102 12.41 0.09 -13.55
C PHE A 102 13.64 0.91 -13.17
N THR A 103 14.08 0.79 -11.91
CA THR A 103 15.30 1.43 -11.44
C THR A 103 16.08 0.48 -10.54
N LYS A 104 17.40 0.40 -10.75
CA LYS A 104 18.31 -0.38 -9.91
C LYS A 104 18.54 0.26 -8.53
N ASN A 105 18.09 1.51 -8.35
CA ASN A 105 18.25 2.26 -7.10
C ASN A 105 17.22 1.89 -6.04
N LEU A 106 16.16 1.17 -6.43
CA LEU A 106 15.17 0.60 -5.53
C LEU A 106 15.44 -0.88 -5.36
N PHE A 107 15.13 -1.44 -4.19
CA PHE A 107 15.37 -2.86 -3.95
C PHE A 107 14.54 -3.72 -4.90
N SER A 108 15.24 -4.59 -5.62
CA SER A 108 14.66 -5.61 -6.48
C SER A 108 15.04 -7.00 -6.01
N VAL A 109 14.11 -7.96 -6.09
CA VAL A 109 14.41 -9.39 -5.88
C VAL A 109 13.96 -10.21 -7.06
N PRO A 110 14.86 -11.02 -7.66
CA PRO A 110 14.46 -11.94 -8.72
C PRO A 110 13.66 -13.12 -8.13
N HIS A 111 12.84 -13.74 -8.98
CA HIS A 111 12.18 -15.03 -8.77
C HIS A 111 11.16 -15.12 -7.63
N ASP A 112 10.58 -16.32 -7.49
CA ASP A 112 9.49 -16.77 -6.59
C ASP A 112 9.73 -16.58 -5.08
N SER A 113 10.77 -15.86 -4.70
CA SER A 113 11.11 -15.52 -3.31
C SER A 113 10.01 -14.75 -2.56
N ASN A 114 8.94 -14.32 -3.27
CA ASN A 114 7.76 -13.67 -2.69
C ASN A 114 6.44 -14.43 -2.92
N GLN A 115 6.43 -15.62 -3.56
CA GLN A 115 5.17 -16.34 -3.85
C GLN A 115 4.35 -16.66 -2.59
N ARG A 116 5.02 -16.88 -1.45
CA ARG A 116 4.38 -17.22 -0.17
C ARG A 116 4.13 -16.01 0.75
N GLY A 117 4.42 -14.79 0.30
CA GLY A 117 4.36 -13.58 1.12
C GLY A 117 5.36 -13.57 2.29
N ASN A 118 5.46 -12.43 2.99
CA ASN A 118 6.18 -12.27 4.27
C ASN A 118 7.65 -12.78 4.33
N THR A 119 8.35 -12.85 3.22
CA THR A 119 9.78 -13.20 3.18
C THR A 119 10.65 -11.99 3.51
N ARG A 120 11.94 -12.20 3.82
CA ARG A 120 12.89 -11.07 4.04
C ARG A 120 12.95 -10.12 2.84
N ALA A 121 12.82 -10.69 1.64
CA ALA A 121 12.74 -9.97 0.38
C ALA A 121 11.48 -9.10 0.32
N TYR A 122 10.32 -9.69 0.60
CA TYR A 122 9.05 -8.97 0.70
C TYR A 122 9.12 -7.81 1.72
N THR A 123 9.59 -8.06 2.94
CA THR A 123 9.71 -7.01 3.97
C THR A 123 10.63 -5.87 3.52
N LYS A 124 11.73 -6.19 2.82
CA LYS A 124 12.63 -5.15 2.30
C LYS A 124 11.99 -4.35 1.18
N MET A 125 11.24 -5.01 0.28
CA MET A 125 10.46 -4.35 -0.77
C MET A 125 9.41 -3.39 -0.19
N MET A 126 8.65 -3.80 0.83
CA MET A 126 7.68 -2.94 1.53
C MET A 126 8.34 -1.71 2.17
N ARG A 127 9.61 -1.79 2.58
CA ARG A 127 10.35 -0.65 3.14
C ARG A 127 10.84 0.34 2.09
N GLU A 128 10.93 -0.06 0.83
CA GLU A 128 11.36 0.82 -0.26
C GLU A 128 10.17 1.55 -0.93
N ARG A 129 8.97 0.95 -0.95
CA ARG A 129 7.73 1.57 -1.49
C ARG A 129 7.50 3.00 -0.96
N PRO A 130 7.62 3.29 0.36
CA PRO A 130 7.48 4.65 0.88
C PRO A 130 8.40 5.69 0.24
N LYS A 131 9.63 5.31 -0.13
CA LYS A 131 10.58 6.24 -0.75
C LYS A 131 10.08 6.67 -2.13
N PHE A 132 9.59 5.70 -2.92
CA PHE A 132 9.02 5.97 -4.23
C PHE A 132 7.76 6.84 -4.10
N PHE A 133 6.81 6.47 -3.23
CA PHE A 133 5.58 7.23 -3.03
C PHE A 133 5.85 8.65 -2.53
N ALA A 134 6.78 8.83 -1.59
CA ALA A 134 7.21 10.14 -1.12
C ALA A 134 7.76 11.01 -2.25
N ALA A 135 8.61 10.43 -3.11
CA ALA A 135 9.17 11.14 -4.25
C ALA A 135 8.08 11.50 -5.27
N LEU A 136 7.20 10.57 -5.63
CA LEU A 136 6.16 10.81 -6.63
C LEU A 136 5.18 11.89 -6.19
N LEU A 137 4.64 11.76 -4.98
CA LEU A 137 3.67 12.72 -4.44
C LEU A 137 4.27 14.11 -4.21
N SER A 138 5.61 14.22 -4.08
CA SER A 138 6.30 15.51 -4.00
C SER A 138 6.34 16.28 -5.33
N THR A 139 6.05 15.61 -6.44
CA THR A 139 6.00 16.23 -7.78
C THR A 139 4.67 16.92 -8.08
N GLY A 140 3.65 16.72 -7.24
CA GLY A 140 2.27 17.17 -7.46
C GLY A 140 1.40 16.21 -8.29
N ILE A 141 1.96 15.08 -8.75
CA ILE A 141 1.19 14.01 -9.42
C ILE A 141 0.42 13.22 -8.34
N ASP A 142 -0.87 13.00 -8.58
CA ASP A 142 -1.70 12.13 -7.75
C ASP A 142 -1.42 10.66 -8.07
N LEU A 143 -1.57 9.77 -7.10
CA LEU A 143 -1.25 8.35 -7.25
C LEU A 143 -2.50 7.51 -7.01
N LEU A 144 -2.88 6.69 -7.98
CA LEU A 144 -3.73 5.52 -7.79
C LEU A 144 -2.84 4.28 -7.82
N MET A 145 -2.63 3.66 -6.66
CA MET A 145 -1.84 2.45 -6.52
C MET A 145 -2.76 1.23 -6.49
N MET A 146 -2.38 0.22 -7.27
CA MET A 146 -3.08 -1.06 -7.35
C MET A 146 -2.04 -2.18 -7.25
N ASP A 147 -2.17 -3.09 -6.30
CA ASP A 147 -1.39 -4.33 -6.30
C ASP A 147 -1.79 -5.20 -7.50
N ALA A 148 -0.86 -6.04 -7.98
CA ALA A 148 -1.05 -6.82 -9.20
C ALA A 148 -2.08 -7.95 -9.05
N ASP A 149 -2.42 -8.35 -7.82
CA ASP A 149 -3.39 -9.39 -7.46
C ASP A 149 -4.77 -8.82 -7.07
N LEU A 150 -5.13 -7.70 -7.71
CA LEU A 150 -6.49 -7.22 -7.77
C LEU A 150 -7.23 -7.80 -8.97
N VAL A 151 -8.53 -8.01 -8.77
CA VAL A 151 -9.51 -8.22 -9.84
C VAL A 151 -10.47 -7.05 -9.82
N LEU A 152 -10.68 -6.41 -10.97
CA LEU A 152 -11.57 -5.27 -11.10
C LEU A 152 -12.88 -5.67 -11.76
N PHE A 153 -13.97 -5.16 -11.20
CA PHE A 153 -15.34 -5.30 -11.67
C PHE A 153 -15.91 -3.95 -12.16
N GLY A 154 -15.08 -2.91 -12.22
CA GLY A 154 -15.44 -1.58 -12.73
C GLY A 154 -14.23 -0.67 -12.88
N ASP A 155 -14.47 0.56 -13.35
CA ASP A 155 -13.41 1.56 -13.57
C ASP A 155 -12.77 2.00 -12.24
N PRO A 156 -11.47 1.73 -12.01
CA PRO A 156 -10.80 2.05 -10.76
C PRO A 156 -10.67 3.56 -10.53
N MET A 157 -10.81 4.40 -11.55
CA MET A 157 -10.83 5.86 -11.40
C MET A 157 -12.09 6.37 -10.69
N GLY A 158 -13.13 5.55 -10.59
CA GLY A 158 -14.38 5.89 -9.90
C GLY A 158 -14.23 6.20 -8.41
N VAL A 159 -13.10 5.84 -7.79
CA VAL A 159 -12.83 6.16 -6.37
C VAL A 159 -12.25 7.55 -6.17
N ILE A 160 -11.83 8.22 -7.24
CA ILE A 160 -11.12 9.49 -7.15
C ILE A 160 -12.11 10.61 -6.76
N PRO A 161 -11.88 11.29 -5.63
CA PRO A 161 -12.75 12.36 -5.15
C PRO A 161 -12.75 13.56 -6.09
N GLN A 162 -13.93 14.09 -6.41
CA GLN A 162 -14.10 15.21 -7.34
C GLN A 162 -14.14 16.58 -6.65
N ASP A 163 -14.30 16.62 -5.32
CA ASP A 163 -14.61 17.84 -4.56
C ASP A 163 -13.39 18.51 -3.92
N GLY A 164 -12.20 17.94 -4.10
CA GLY A 164 -10.97 18.43 -3.48
C GLY A 164 -10.95 18.33 -1.94
N ARG A 165 -11.91 17.64 -1.32
CA ARG A 165 -12.03 17.53 0.15
C ARG A 165 -11.32 16.33 0.75
N VAL A 166 -10.79 15.45 -0.09
CA VAL A 166 -10.14 14.20 0.34
C VAL A 166 -8.68 14.22 -0.10
N ASP A 167 -7.77 13.90 0.81
CA ASP A 167 -6.32 13.85 0.55
C ASP A 167 -5.85 12.41 0.25
N ALA A 168 -6.56 11.40 0.78
CA ALA A 168 -6.32 9.99 0.52
C ALA A 168 -7.62 9.16 0.55
N VAL A 169 -7.66 8.11 -0.26
CA VAL A 169 -8.73 7.09 -0.30
C VAL A 169 -8.08 5.73 -0.14
N TYR A 170 -8.60 4.89 0.76
CA TYR A 170 -8.11 3.54 0.96
C TYR A 170 -9.23 2.52 0.93
N SER A 171 -8.94 1.32 0.42
CA SER A 171 -9.68 0.12 0.80
C SER A 171 -9.52 -0.16 2.30
N THR A 172 -10.48 -0.83 2.93
CA THR A 172 -10.35 -1.23 4.34
C THR A 172 -9.70 -2.60 4.46
N ASP A 173 -8.84 -2.78 5.47
CA ASP A 173 -8.33 -4.12 5.86
C ASP A 173 -9.11 -4.72 7.04
N GLY A 174 -10.38 -4.30 7.17
CA GLY A 174 -11.26 -4.64 8.28
C GLY A 174 -11.73 -6.07 8.31
N ARG A 175 -10.93 -6.99 8.83
CA ARG A 175 -11.32 -8.42 8.82
C ARG A 175 -12.53 -8.69 9.71
N GLU A 176 -12.59 -8.06 10.89
CA GLU A 176 -13.60 -8.38 11.90
C GLU A 176 -14.72 -7.35 11.96
N PHE A 177 -14.43 -6.06 11.75
CA PHE A 177 -15.42 -5.04 12.05
C PHE A 177 -16.66 -5.03 11.15
N TRP A 178 -16.57 -5.60 9.95
CA TRP A 178 -17.74 -5.75 9.08
C TRP A 178 -18.76 -6.74 9.66
N PHE A 179 -18.29 -7.68 10.49
CA PHE A 179 -19.12 -8.68 11.17
C PHE A 179 -19.64 -8.18 12.51
N ASP A 180 -18.87 -7.35 13.20
CA ASP A 180 -19.17 -6.88 14.56
C ASP A 180 -19.88 -5.51 14.60
N GLY A 181 -19.92 -4.80 13.46
CA GLY A 181 -20.60 -3.50 13.31
C GLY A 181 -19.90 -2.32 13.99
N ASP A 182 -18.63 -2.47 14.38
CA ASP A 182 -17.83 -1.40 14.99
C ASP A 182 -16.35 -1.51 14.60
N ALA A 183 -15.94 -0.67 13.64
CA ALA A 183 -14.56 -0.59 13.15
C ALA A 183 -13.53 -0.16 14.18
N PHE A 184 -13.96 0.49 15.26
CA PHE A 184 -13.09 0.96 16.31
C PHE A 184 -12.87 -0.08 17.42
N ARG A 185 -13.53 -1.23 17.36
CA ARG A 185 -13.29 -2.38 18.26
C ARG A 185 -12.39 -3.46 17.68
N ASP A 186 -11.99 -3.34 16.41
CA ASP A 186 -11.15 -4.34 15.75
C ASP A 186 -9.85 -4.59 16.55
N PRO A 187 -9.54 -5.85 16.93
CA PRO A 187 -8.37 -6.17 17.76
C PRO A 187 -7.03 -5.94 17.03
N TRP A 188 -7.05 -5.81 15.70
CA TRP A 188 -5.87 -5.61 14.85
C TRP A 188 -5.57 -4.14 14.59
N ARG A 189 -6.40 -3.22 15.09
CA ARG A 189 -6.21 -1.77 14.92
C ARG A 189 -4.92 -1.26 15.56
N ARG A 190 -4.36 -0.20 14.98
CA ARG A 190 -3.14 0.46 15.46
C ARG A 190 -3.40 1.89 15.96
N GLY A 191 -4.59 2.10 16.50
CA GLY A 191 -5.00 3.33 17.17
C GLY A 191 -6.52 3.51 17.17
N GLY A 192 -6.96 4.69 17.57
CA GLY A 192 -8.38 4.98 17.81
C GLY A 192 -9.07 5.82 16.75
N ASN A 193 -8.36 6.37 15.77
CA ASN A 193 -8.87 7.44 14.90
C ASN A 193 -9.34 6.98 13.53
N ILE A 194 -8.63 6.01 12.93
CA ILE A 194 -8.90 5.52 11.58
C ILE A 194 -8.94 3.98 11.63
N PRO A 195 -10.01 3.34 11.11
CA PRO A 195 -10.05 1.89 10.93
C PRO A 195 -8.85 1.36 10.12
N PRO A 196 -8.49 0.07 10.25
CA PRO A 196 -7.39 -0.53 9.48
C PRO A 196 -7.54 -0.32 7.97
N VAL A 197 -6.47 0.13 7.32
CA VAL A 197 -6.46 0.39 5.88
C VAL A 197 -5.74 -0.70 5.09
N GLY A 198 -6.23 -0.97 3.88
CA GLY A 198 -5.58 -1.82 2.90
C GLY A 198 -4.70 -1.01 1.96
N ASN A 199 -3.43 -1.40 1.81
CA ASN A 199 -2.49 -0.73 0.91
C ASN A 199 -2.43 -1.34 -0.50
N GLY A 200 -3.26 -2.35 -0.80
CA GLY A 200 -3.30 -2.94 -2.14
C GLY A 200 -4.14 -2.17 -3.14
N PHE A 201 -5.05 -1.30 -2.68
CA PHE A 201 -5.83 -0.42 -3.54
C PHE A 201 -6.09 0.90 -2.82
N PHE A 202 -5.42 1.97 -3.27
CA PHE A 202 -5.55 3.29 -2.66
C PHE A 202 -5.26 4.43 -3.65
N TRP A 203 -5.85 5.59 -3.38
CA TRP A 203 -5.54 6.84 -4.07
C TRP A 203 -5.00 7.89 -3.11
N MET A 204 -4.07 8.74 -3.57
CA MET A 204 -3.54 9.86 -2.82
C MET A 204 -3.29 11.09 -3.67
N ARG A 205 -3.54 12.25 -3.08
CA ARG A 205 -3.19 13.53 -3.68
C ARG A 205 -1.69 13.82 -3.61
N GLY A 206 -1.12 14.20 -4.74
CA GLY A 206 0.21 14.78 -4.88
C GLY A 206 0.33 16.09 -4.09
N SER A 207 0.88 16.02 -2.88
CA SER A 207 0.98 17.17 -1.99
C SER A 207 2.16 17.06 -1.02
N ALA A 208 2.59 18.20 -0.48
CA ALA A 208 3.59 18.25 0.58
C ALA A 208 3.15 17.45 1.82
N LYS A 209 1.84 17.46 2.12
CA LYS A 209 1.22 16.75 3.24
C LYS A 209 1.35 15.22 3.07
N MET A 210 0.88 14.69 1.94
CA MET A 210 0.92 13.25 1.67
C MET A 210 2.35 12.73 1.47
N SER A 211 3.18 13.46 0.73
CA SER A 211 4.60 13.10 0.64
C SER A 211 5.32 13.17 1.99
N GLY A 212 4.87 14.06 2.90
CA GLY A 212 5.36 14.15 4.28
C GLY A 212 5.09 12.90 5.11
N LEU A 213 3.90 12.29 4.97
CA LEU A 213 3.56 11.02 5.63
C LEU A 213 4.54 9.90 5.25
N TRP A 214 4.76 9.71 3.94
CA TRP A 214 5.66 8.66 3.46
C TRP A 214 7.13 8.91 3.83
N ARG A 215 7.57 10.18 3.85
CA ARG A 215 8.91 10.54 4.36
C ARG A 215 9.05 10.21 5.84
N GLU A 216 8.01 10.43 6.64
CA GLU A 216 8.03 10.09 8.06
C GLU A 216 8.11 8.57 8.26
N MET A 217 7.34 7.79 7.50
CA MET A 217 7.46 6.33 7.50
C MET A 217 8.88 5.87 7.15
N THR A 218 9.48 6.48 6.13
CA THR A 218 10.86 6.18 5.72
C THR A 218 11.86 6.46 6.86
N ARG A 219 11.73 7.61 7.54
CA ARG A 219 12.56 7.93 8.72
C ARG A 219 12.40 6.88 9.82
N VAL A 220 11.16 6.45 10.08
CA VAL A 220 10.87 5.40 11.05
C VAL A 220 11.48 4.07 10.60
N PHE A 221 11.54 3.73 9.31
CA PHE A 221 12.20 2.52 8.82
C PHE A 221 13.75 2.60 8.81
N GLU A 222 14.34 3.79 8.74
CA GLU A 222 15.79 3.99 8.61
C GLU A 222 16.52 4.39 9.90
N ALA A 223 15.84 4.99 10.88
CA ALA A 223 16.37 5.25 12.24
C ALA A 223 17.16 4.07 12.88
N PRO A 224 18.04 4.31 13.85
CA PRO A 224 18.72 3.23 14.55
C PRO A 224 17.75 2.34 15.36
N TRP A 225 18.08 1.06 15.53
CA TRP A 225 17.28 0.10 16.31
C TRP A 225 17.06 0.57 17.76
N TRP A 226 17.99 1.31 18.36
CA TRP A 226 17.83 1.82 19.72
C TRP A 226 16.81 2.96 19.85
N ARG A 227 16.48 3.67 18.75
CA ARG A 227 15.46 4.73 18.74
C ARG A 227 14.05 4.19 18.56
N VAL A 228 13.89 3.22 17.66
CA VAL A 228 12.57 2.77 17.18
C VAL A 228 12.46 1.26 17.04
N GLY A 229 13.43 0.49 17.54
CA GLY A 229 13.50 -0.96 17.32
C GLY A 229 12.27 -1.70 17.83
N ILE A 230 11.73 -1.30 18.98
CA ILE A 230 10.49 -1.86 19.52
C ILE A 230 9.30 -1.50 18.61
N TRP A 231 9.21 -0.24 18.17
CA TRP A 231 8.17 0.25 17.26
C TRP A 231 8.20 -0.46 15.90
N ARG A 232 9.38 -0.69 15.34
CA ARG A 232 9.57 -1.45 14.10
C ARG A 232 9.21 -2.91 14.22
N ALA A 233 9.64 -3.55 15.31
CA ALA A 233 9.42 -4.97 15.49
C ALA A 233 7.94 -5.29 15.70
N ARG A 234 7.17 -4.39 16.32
CA ARG A 234 5.78 -4.66 16.71
C ARG A 234 4.74 -3.98 15.85
N VAL A 235 5.02 -2.80 15.30
CA VAL A 235 3.97 -1.93 14.74
C VAL A 235 4.29 -1.48 13.30
N PHE A 236 5.51 -1.06 13.02
CA PHE A 236 5.99 -0.63 11.69
C PHE A 236 6.71 -1.76 10.95
N GLN A 237 5.98 -2.82 10.58
CA GLN A 237 6.58 -4.00 9.93
C GLN A 237 6.64 -3.88 8.40
N ASP A 238 5.61 -3.28 7.80
CA ASP A 238 5.44 -3.05 6.37
C ASP A 238 4.77 -1.67 6.12
N ASP A 239 4.56 -1.31 4.85
CA ASP A 239 3.99 -0.02 4.46
C ASP A 239 2.51 0.12 4.87
N GLN A 240 1.73 -0.97 4.88
CA GLN A 240 0.34 -0.96 5.33
C GLN A 240 0.23 -0.66 6.83
N ARG A 241 0.90 -1.46 7.66
CA ARG A 241 0.88 -1.29 9.12
C ARG A 241 1.54 0.03 9.53
N GLY A 242 2.58 0.45 8.81
CA GLY A 242 3.19 1.75 9.03
C GLY A 242 2.21 2.89 8.73
N MET A 243 1.41 2.76 7.67
CA MET A 243 0.39 3.74 7.34
C MET A 243 -0.73 3.77 8.37
N ASP A 244 -1.23 2.61 8.82
CA ASP A 244 -2.23 2.51 9.90
C ASP A 244 -1.81 3.37 11.11
N VAL A 245 -0.55 3.24 11.54
CA VAL A 245 -0.02 3.99 12.70
C VAL A 245 0.01 5.48 12.42
N LEU A 246 0.54 5.89 11.27
CA LEU A 246 0.68 7.30 10.93
C LEU A 246 -0.68 7.97 10.78
N LEU A 247 -1.69 7.28 10.25
CA LEU A 247 -3.05 7.82 10.18
C LEU A 247 -3.70 7.91 11.57
N ASN A 248 -3.30 7.04 12.50
CA ASN A 248 -3.87 6.98 13.83
C ASN A 248 -3.22 7.88 14.88
N ASP A 249 -2.12 8.56 14.60
CA ASP A 249 -1.41 9.39 15.59
C ASP A 249 -2.01 10.80 15.80
N GLY A 250 -3.20 11.05 15.24
CA GLY A 250 -3.95 12.29 15.37
C GLY A 250 -3.77 13.26 14.19
N ARG A 251 -2.87 12.97 13.24
CA ARG A 251 -2.67 13.81 12.05
C ARG A 251 -3.72 13.63 10.96
N ALA A 252 -4.54 12.58 11.02
CA ALA A 252 -5.56 12.29 10.02
C ALA A 252 -6.98 12.40 10.60
N GLN A 253 -7.92 12.68 9.72
CA GLN A 253 -9.34 12.77 9.98
C GLN A 253 -10.08 11.88 8.97
N LEU A 254 -10.95 11.01 9.47
CA LEU A 254 -11.84 10.22 8.61
C LEU A 254 -12.95 11.13 8.08
N VAL A 255 -13.21 11.09 6.78
CA VAL A 255 -14.24 11.90 6.12
C VAL A 255 -15.25 11.04 5.38
N MET A 256 -16.46 11.59 5.25
CA MET A 256 -17.59 10.96 4.57
C MET A 256 -17.35 10.71 3.08
N PRO A 257 -18.07 9.74 2.47
CA PRO A 257 -18.95 8.77 3.12
C PRO A 257 -18.15 7.73 3.94
N TYR A 258 -18.67 7.34 5.10
CA TYR A 258 -18.11 6.27 5.90
C TYR A 258 -18.52 4.91 5.34
N PRO A 259 -17.63 3.89 5.41
CA PRO A 259 -17.99 2.52 5.04
C PRO A 259 -19.01 1.97 6.04
N GLY A 260 -19.78 0.96 5.67
CA GLY A 260 -20.65 0.24 6.60
C GLY A 260 -19.90 -0.23 7.86
N GLY A 261 -20.61 -0.28 8.99
CA GLY A 261 -20.00 -0.55 10.29
C GLY A 261 -19.19 0.62 10.88
N VAL A 262 -19.24 1.80 10.26
CA VAL A 262 -18.71 3.06 10.79
C VAL A 262 -19.82 4.12 10.87
N GLY A 263 -20.35 4.34 12.06
CA GLY A 263 -21.28 5.43 12.36
C GLY A 263 -20.57 6.76 12.58
N GLU A 264 -21.23 7.87 12.25
CA GLU A 264 -20.68 9.22 12.49
C GLU A 264 -20.36 9.48 13.97
N ASP A 265 -21.17 8.92 14.87
CA ASP A 265 -20.99 8.97 16.33
C ASP A 265 -19.76 8.20 16.83
N GLN A 266 -19.25 7.26 16.02
CA GLN A 266 -18.05 6.48 16.35
C GLN A 266 -16.76 7.18 15.91
N VAL A 267 -16.83 8.10 14.94
CA VAL A 267 -15.66 8.75 14.35
C VAL A 267 -15.10 9.80 15.30
N PRO A 268 -13.84 9.67 15.78
CA PRO A 268 -13.27 10.66 16.68
C PRO A 268 -13.07 12.00 15.98
N VAL A 269 -13.39 13.08 16.70
CA VAL A 269 -13.07 14.43 16.26
C VAL A 269 -11.57 14.65 16.38
N THR A 270 -10.88 14.69 15.24
CA THR A 270 -9.48 15.06 15.17
C THR A 270 -9.34 16.39 14.44
N ASN A 271 -8.41 17.25 14.90
CA ASN A 271 -7.97 18.43 14.15
C ASN A 271 -6.90 18.06 13.11
N GLY A 272 -6.96 16.82 12.62
CA GLY A 272 -5.95 16.24 11.74
C GLY A 272 -5.86 17.00 10.42
N GLY A 273 -4.64 17.16 9.92
CA GLY A 273 -4.42 17.80 8.63
C GLY A 273 -4.86 16.93 7.46
N VAL A 274 -4.70 15.61 7.52
CA VAL A 274 -4.91 14.68 6.38
C VAL A 274 -6.35 14.19 6.38
N ARG A 275 -7.09 14.41 5.29
CA ARG A 275 -8.48 13.94 5.16
C ARG A 275 -8.52 12.60 4.43
N VAL A 276 -8.95 11.56 5.11
CA VAL A 276 -8.94 10.17 4.64
C VAL A 276 -10.36 9.69 4.42
N ARG A 277 -10.67 9.18 3.23
CA ARG A 277 -11.90 8.45 2.96
C ARG A 277 -11.60 6.96 2.91
N LEU A 278 -12.46 6.15 3.50
CA LEU A 278 -12.40 4.70 3.37
C LEU A 278 -13.44 4.24 2.36
N LEU A 279 -13.06 3.28 1.53
CA LEU A 279 -13.96 2.58 0.63
C LEU A 279 -14.71 1.52 1.41
N ASP A 280 -15.96 1.30 1.04
CA ASP A 280 -16.76 0.24 1.62
C ASP A 280 -16.21 -1.13 1.21
N GLN A 281 -16.37 -2.13 2.08
CA GLN A 281 -15.99 -3.51 1.75
C GLN A 281 -16.88 -4.13 0.68
N VAL A 282 -18.08 -3.60 0.46
CA VAL A 282 -18.90 -3.99 -0.69
C VAL A 282 -18.31 -3.48 -2.00
N ASP A 283 -17.61 -2.33 -1.97
CA ASP A 283 -16.95 -1.76 -3.14
C ASP A 283 -15.60 -2.45 -3.40
N VAL A 284 -14.74 -2.56 -2.39
CA VAL A 284 -13.43 -3.21 -2.51
C VAL A 284 -13.33 -4.37 -1.53
N VAL A 285 -13.59 -5.55 -2.07
CA VAL A 285 -13.77 -6.77 -1.32
C VAL A 285 -12.43 -7.32 -0.84
N ASN A 286 -12.39 -7.71 0.43
CA ASN A 286 -11.23 -8.34 1.04
C ASN A 286 -11.21 -9.84 0.70
N GLY A 287 -10.21 -10.29 -0.08
CA GLY A 287 -10.13 -11.67 -0.55
C GLY A 287 -9.98 -12.68 0.58
N HIS A 288 -9.34 -12.31 1.69
CA HIS A 288 -9.25 -13.19 2.87
C HIS A 288 -10.63 -13.53 3.44
N LEU A 289 -11.55 -12.56 3.46
CA LEU A 289 -12.91 -12.81 3.93
C LEU A 289 -13.74 -13.62 2.93
N LEU A 290 -13.51 -13.41 1.62
CA LEU A 290 -14.15 -14.21 0.57
C LEU A 290 -13.72 -15.68 0.63
N MET A 291 -12.44 -15.96 0.92
CA MET A 291 -11.95 -17.34 1.02
C MET A 291 -12.37 -17.99 2.33
N ASP A 292 -12.12 -17.34 3.47
CA ASP A 292 -12.20 -18.03 4.77
C ASP A 292 -13.60 -17.94 5.42
N ARG A 293 -14.43 -17.00 4.97
CA ARG A 293 -15.75 -16.71 5.56
C ARG A 293 -16.84 -16.48 4.51
N ARG A 294 -16.71 -17.14 3.36
CA ARG A 294 -17.51 -16.92 2.15
C ARG A 294 -19.00 -16.75 2.42
N GLU A 295 -19.66 -17.74 3.01
CA GLU A 295 -21.12 -17.73 3.20
C GLU A 295 -21.61 -16.50 3.98
N ARG A 296 -20.96 -16.20 5.11
CA ARG A 296 -21.33 -15.05 5.95
C ARG A 296 -21.00 -13.73 5.25
N TYR A 297 -19.90 -13.68 4.52
CA TYR A 297 -19.43 -12.46 3.86
C TYR A 297 -20.25 -12.14 2.62
N GLU A 298 -20.54 -13.12 1.75
CA GLU A 298 -21.41 -12.96 0.58
C GLU A 298 -22.82 -12.51 0.98
N ALA A 299 -23.39 -13.05 2.07
CA ALA A 299 -24.68 -12.58 2.58
C ALA A 299 -24.69 -11.09 2.97
N LEU A 300 -23.56 -10.56 3.48
CA LEU A 300 -23.42 -9.14 3.78
C LEU A 300 -23.18 -8.30 2.51
N LEU A 301 -22.45 -8.84 1.53
CA LEU A 301 -22.23 -8.17 0.25
C LEU A 301 -23.54 -8.02 -0.54
N ASP A 302 -24.41 -9.03 -0.51
CA ASP A 302 -25.69 -9.03 -1.22
C ASP A 302 -26.72 -8.06 -0.61
N GLY A 303 -26.56 -7.69 0.66
CA GLY A 303 -27.33 -6.63 1.32
C GLY A 303 -26.83 -5.21 1.04
N GLY A 304 -25.72 -5.05 0.31
CA GLY A 304 -25.08 -3.77 0.02
C GLY A 304 -25.61 -3.04 -1.21
N SER A 305 -24.85 -2.04 -1.68
CA SER A 305 -25.17 -1.21 -2.85
C SER A 305 -25.21 -1.97 -4.20
N GLY A 306 -24.82 -3.26 -4.20
CA GLY A 306 -24.66 -4.09 -5.40
C GLY A 306 -23.47 -3.70 -6.28
N ARG A 307 -22.74 -2.63 -5.96
CA ARG A 307 -21.58 -2.16 -6.71
C ARG A 307 -20.32 -2.78 -6.16
N ARG A 308 -19.80 -3.82 -6.82
CA ARG A 308 -18.44 -4.32 -6.58
C ARG A 308 -17.50 -3.61 -7.54
N LEU A 309 -16.46 -2.97 -7.02
CA LEU A 309 -15.41 -2.34 -7.82
C LEU A 309 -14.21 -3.26 -7.97
N ALA A 310 -13.78 -3.90 -6.89
CA ALA A 310 -12.56 -4.71 -6.89
C ALA A 310 -12.64 -5.85 -5.86
N ALA A 311 -11.83 -6.88 -6.07
CA ALA A 311 -11.44 -7.84 -5.03
C ALA A 311 -9.91 -7.89 -4.95
N HIS A 312 -9.36 -7.86 -3.73
CA HIS A 312 -7.92 -7.93 -3.48
C HIS A 312 -7.55 -9.30 -2.89
N PHE A 313 -6.65 -10.05 -3.53
CA PHE A 313 -6.26 -11.40 -3.09
C PHE A 313 -5.21 -11.39 -1.96
N ASN A 314 -5.57 -10.78 -0.83
CA ASN A 314 -4.73 -10.59 0.36
C ASN A 314 -4.86 -11.70 1.42
N TRP A 315 -5.13 -12.96 1.02
CA TRP A 315 -5.34 -14.07 1.96
C TRP A 315 -4.09 -14.89 2.28
N ASP A 316 -4.22 -15.76 3.29
CA ASP A 316 -3.17 -16.70 3.68
C ASP A 316 -3.10 -17.86 2.68
N THR A 317 -1.99 -17.90 1.93
CA THR A 317 -1.71 -18.92 0.92
C THR A 317 -1.26 -20.27 1.48
N ALA A 318 -1.25 -20.44 2.81
CA ALA A 318 -0.85 -21.70 3.44
C ALA A 318 -1.79 -22.87 3.11
N GLN A 319 -3.07 -22.58 2.87
CA GLN A 319 -4.08 -23.59 2.55
C GLN A 319 -4.43 -23.64 1.06
N VAL A 320 -4.73 -22.49 0.45
CA VAL A 320 -5.14 -22.38 -0.95
C VAL A 320 -4.29 -21.31 -1.65
N GLY A 321 -3.70 -21.66 -2.79
CA GLY A 321 -2.91 -20.72 -3.59
C GLY A 321 -3.75 -19.53 -4.08
N LYS A 322 -3.13 -18.37 -4.34
CA LYS A 322 -3.87 -17.19 -4.85
C LYS A 322 -4.57 -17.46 -6.18
N GLU A 323 -3.91 -18.17 -7.10
CA GLU A 323 -4.51 -18.54 -8.39
C GLU A 323 -5.65 -19.54 -8.20
N GLU A 324 -5.44 -20.57 -7.40
CA GLU A 324 -6.44 -21.61 -7.12
C GLU A 324 -7.70 -20.99 -6.50
N GLY A 325 -7.56 -20.19 -5.44
CA GLY A 325 -8.69 -19.50 -4.82
C GLY A 325 -9.37 -18.50 -5.77
N ALA A 326 -8.61 -17.81 -6.63
CA ALA A 326 -9.19 -16.96 -7.66
C ALA A 326 -10.04 -17.75 -8.66
N ARG A 327 -9.60 -18.95 -9.05
CA ARG A 327 -10.37 -19.84 -9.94
C ARG A 327 -11.64 -20.37 -9.24
N GLU A 328 -11.53 -20.81 -7.99
CA GLU A 328 -12.67 -21.25 -7.18
C GLU A 328 -13.74 -20.17 -6.99
N LEU A 329 -13.32 -18.91 -6.88
CA LEU A 329 -14.21 -17.76 -6.77
C LEU A 329 -14.72 -17.23 -8.12
N GLY A 330 -14.31 -17.81 -9.25
CA GLY A 330 -14.67 -17.32 -10.59
C GLY A 330 -14.07 -15.94 -10.93
N MET A 331 -12.96 -15.60 -10.29
CA MET A 331 -12.24 -14.32 -10.43
C MET A 331 -10.93 -14.47 -11.23
N TRP A 332 -10.77 -15.61 -11.92
CA TRP A 332 -9.66 -15.85 -12.83
C TRP A 332 -10.13 -15.78 -14.28
N TYR A 333 -9.57 -14.83 -15.02
CA TYR A 333 -9.95 -14.44 -16.38
C TYR A 333 -8.90 -14.84 -17.41
N LEU A 334 -7.97 -15.72 -17.06
CA LEU A 334 -7.01 -16.29 -18.00
C LEU A 334 -7.34 -17.76 -18.26
N ASP A 335 -7.32 -18.18 -19.54
CA ASP A 335 -7.31 -19.59 -19.91
C ASP A 335 -5.94 -20.23 -19.63
N ASP A 336 -5.82 -21.54 -19.89
CA ASP A 336 -4.58 -22.30 -19.69
C ASP A 336 -3.43 -21.84 -20.63
N ASN A 337 -3.75 -21.04 -21.65
CA ASN A 337 -2.78 -20.45 -22.58
C ASN A 337 -2.43 -18.98 -22.22
N GLY A 338 -2.98 -18.45 -21.11
CA GLY A 338 -2.78 -17.06 -20.70
C GLY A 338 -3.57 -16.02 -21.52
N LYS A 339 -4.66 -16.42 -22.18
CA LYS A 339 -5.55 -15.51 -22.92
C LYS A 339 -6.76 -15.11 -22.06
N CYS A 340 -7.23 -13.88 -22.25
CA CYS A 340 -8.43 -13.39 -21.55
C CYS A 340 -9.69 -14.17 -21.96
N VAL A 341 -10.56 -14.51 -20.98
CA VAL A 341 -11.85 -15.22 -21.17
C VAL A 341 -13.11 -14.47 -20.77
#